data_AF-A0A344LEQ5-F1
#
_entry.id   AF-A0A344LEQ5-F1
#
_cell.length_a   1.000
_cell.length_b   1.000
_cell.length_c   1.000
_cell.angle_alpha   90.00
_cell.angle_beta   90.00
_cell.angle_gamma   90.00
#
_symmetry.space_group_name_H-M   'P 1'
#
loop_
_entity.id
_entity.type
_entity.pdbx_description
1 polymer ?
#
loop_
_entity_poly.entity_id
_entity_poly.type
_entity_poly.pdbx_seq_one_letter_code
_entity_poly.pdbx_strand_id
1 'polypeptide(L)'
;MSGSAVDPDFDRPFREALGERLRQLRRARRLSRDQLCALLHNDMSIGTLGSYESGARRLTVSRLVELCEALGTTAHEVLAAVHRDLRPSGPRIRVRLKVITQANDPALRPLQAWAIARAATLPPGPDPEIELDEAVLRQAATLCGMTVAEVLHRLREQLE
;
A
#
# COMPACT_ATOMS: atom_id res chain seq x y z
N MET A 1 -0.78 22.80 -7.30
CA MET A 1 -1.52 21.53 -7.44
C MET A 1 -0.63 20.55 -8.21
N SER A 2 0.32 19.89 -7.55
CA SER A 2 1.13 18.86 -8.22
C SER A 2 0.39 17.53 -8.12
N GLY A 3 -0.29 17.17 -9.21
CA GLY A 3 -0.73 15.80 -9.42
C GLY A 3 0.49 14.90 -9.36
N SER A 4 0.47 13.92 -8.46
CA SER A 4 1.40 12.79 -8.50
C SER A 4 1.30 12.18 -9.89
N ALA A 5 2.33 12.38 -10.71
CA ALA A 5 2.45 11.68 -11.98
C ALA A 5 2.55 10.20 -11.61
N VAL A 6 1.49 9.45 -11.88
CA VAL A 6 1.53 7.99 -11.83
C VAL A 6 2.68 7.58 -12.73
N ASP A 7 3.64 6.85 -12.17
CA ASP A 7 4.80 6.36 -12.90
C ASP A 7 4.32 5.68 -14.19
N PRO A 8 4.78 6.10 -15.38
CA PRO A 8 4.37 5.49 -16.64
C PRO A 8 4.69 3.98 -16.72
N ASP A 9 5.58 3.45 -15.87
CA ASP A 9 5.88 2.02 -15.75
C ASP A 9 5.05 1.32 -14.65
N PHE A 10 4.10 1.99 -14.00
CA PHE A 10 3.30 1.40 -12.91
C PHE A 10 2.46 0.18 -13.33
N ASP A 11 2.04 0.10 -14.61
CA ASP A 11 1.20 -0.99 -15.12
C ASP A 11 1.84 -2.36 -14.92
N ARG A 12 3.16 -2.48 -15.17
CA ARG A 12 3.83 -3.79 -15.14
C ARG A 12 3.98 -4.34 -13.72
N PRO A 13 4.60 -3.62 -12.75
CA PRO A 13 4.66 -4.06 -11.36
C PRO A 13 3.27 -4.34 -10.80
N PHE A 14 2.28 -3.52 -11.17
CA PHE A 14 0.91 -3.71 -10.73
C PHE A 14 0.32 -5.04 -11.19
N ARG A 15 0.49 -5.38 -12.47
CA ARG A 15 0.01 -6.64 -13.04
C ARG A 15 0.73 -7.86 -12.45
N GLU A 16 2.04 -7.77 -12.22
CA GLU A 16 2.82 -8.84 -11.61
C GLU A 16 2.35 -9.11 -10.17
N ALA A 17 2.18 -8.06 -9.36
CA ALA A 17 1.68 -8.19 -8.00
C ALA A 17 0.23 -8.69 -7.94
N LEU A 18 -0.65 -8.20 -8.83
CA LEU A 18 -2.02 -8.68 -8.94
C LEU A 18 -2.07 -10.16 -9.32
N GLY A 19 -1.27 -10.57 -10.31
CA GLY A 19 -1.18 -11.97 -10.74
C GLY A 19 -0.72 -12.89 -9.61
N GLU A 20 0.35 -12.51 -8.90
CA GLU A 20 0.86 -13.29 -7.77
C GLU A 20 -0.17 -13.34 -6.63
N ARG A 21 -0.91 -12.26 -6.36
CA ARG A 21 -1.98 -12.27 -5.36
C ARG A 21 -3.10 -13.25 -5.70
N LEU A 22 -3.54 -13.29 -6.97
CA LEU A 22 -4.53 -14.26 -7.44
C LEU A 22 -4.02 -15.70 -7.30
N ARG A 23 -2.75 -15.93 -7.65
CA ARG A 23 -2.08 -17.23 -7.50
C ARG A 23 -2.05 -17.68 -6.05
N GLN A 24 -1.71 -16.78 -5.12
CA GLN A 24 -1.71 -17.06 -3.68
C GLN A 24 -3.11 -17.43 -3.18
N LEU A 25 -4.14 -16.68 -3.57
CA LEU A 25 -5.53 -16.96 -3.21
C LEU A 25 -6.01 -18.32 -3.71
N ARG A 26 -5.65 -18.67 -4.96
CA ARG A 26 -5.94 -20.00 -5.52
C ARG A 26 -5.26 -21.11 -4.73
N ARG A 27 -3.96 -20.94 -4.41
CA ARG A 27 -3.19 -21.91 -3.62
C ARG A 27 -3.69 -22.04 -2.19
N ALA A 28 -4.10 -20.95 -1.56
CA ALA A 28 -4.69 -20.96 -0.21
C ALA A 28 -5.98 -21.80 -0.17
N ARG A 29 -6.72 -21.83 -1.27
CA ARG A 29 -7.89 -22.70 -1.47
C ARG A 29 -7.56 -24.10 -2.00
N ARG A 30 -6.27 -24.43 -2.13
CA ARG A 30 -5.77 -25.70 -2.67
C ARG A 30 -6.29 -26.04 -4.07
N LEU A 31 -6.66 -25.02 -4.85
CA LEU A 31 -7.15 -25.21 -6.21
C LEU A 31 -5.97 -25.31 -7.19
N SER A 32 -6.03 -26.29 -8.09
CA SER A 32 -5.22 -26.30 -9.30
C SER A 32 -5.73 -25.23 -10.29
N ARG A 33 -4.95 -24.89 -11.31
CA ARG A 33 -5.42 -23.97 -12.37
C ARG A 33 -6.61 -24.55 -13.12
N ASP A 34 -6.55 -25.83 -13.42
CA ASP A 34 -7.63 -26.58 -14.08
C ASP A 34 -8.94 -26.51 -13.28
N GLN A 35 -8.86 -26.72 -11.96
CA GLN A 35 -10.01 -26.61 -11.07
C GLN A 35 -10.59 -25.19 -11.02
N LEU A 36 -9.76 -24.15 -10.99
CA LEU A 36 -10.26 -22.78 -11.04
C LEU A 36 -10.89 -22.45 -12.40
N CYS A 37 -10.30 -22.90 -13.51
CA CYS A 37 -10.89 -22.76 -14.84
C CYS A 37 -12.26 -23.45 -14.94
N ALA A 38 -12.43 -24.62 -14.33
CA ALA A 38 -13.70 -25.33 -14.28
C ALA A 38 -14.78 -24.59 -13.48
N LEU A 39 -14.41 -23.88 -12.41
CA LEU A 39 -15.34 -23.03 -11.63
C LEU A 39 -15.84 -21.81 -12.42
N LEU A 40 -15.10 -21.38 -13.45
CA LEU A 40 -15.45 -20.27 -14.32
C LEU A 40 -16.25 -20.72 -15.56
N HIS A 41 -16.95 -21.86 -15.46
CA HIS A 41 -17.76 -22.45 -16.53
C HIS A 41 -17.03 -22.58 -17.89
N ASN A 42 -15.72 -22.86 -17.87
CA ASN A 42 -14.86 -23.07 -19.05
C ASN A 42 -14.61 -21.84 -19.95
N ASP A 43 -14.89 -20.62 -19.49
CA ASP A 43 -14.59 -19.40 -20.26
C ASP A 43 -13.10 -19.03 -20.32
N MET A 44 -12.22 -19.88 -19.75
CA MET A 44 -10.80 -19.59 -19.64
C MET A 44 -9.93 -20.85 -19.72
N SER A 45 -8.89 -20.80 -20.55
CA SER A 45 -7.87 -21.86 -20.60
C SER A 45 -6.88 -21.77 -19.42
N ILE A 46 -6.28 -22.91 -19.06
CA ILE A 46 -5.21 -22.99 -18.05
C ILE A 46 -4.04 -22.06 -18.40
N GLY A 47 -3.69 -21.95 -19.69
CA GLY A 47 -2.62 -21.08 -20.17
C GLY A 47 -2.95 -19.60 -19.97
N THR A 48 -4.20 -19.22 -20.25
CA THR A 48 -4.70 -17.87 -20.00
C THR A 48 -4.62 -17.52 -18.51
N LEU A 49 -5.11 -18.42 -17.63
CA LEU A 49 -5.00 -18.23 -16.18
C LEU A 49 -3.53 -18.11 -15.75
N GLY A 50 -2.64 -18.96 -16.28
CA GLY A 50 -1.20 -18.90 -16.02
C GLY A 50 -0.58 -17.56 -16.39
N SER A 51 -0.99 -16.97 -17.53
CA SER A 51 -0.51 -15.66 -17.98
C SER A 51 -1.06 -14.48 -17.16
N TYR A 52 -2.24 -14.63 -16.55
CA TYR A 52 -2.74 -13.66 -15.57
C TYR A 52 -1.95 -13.75 -14.27
N GLU A 53 -1.73 -14.96 -13.76
CA GLU A 53 -0.98 -15.18 -12.52
C GLU A 53 0.49 -14.74 -12.58
N SER A 54 1.10 -14.72 -13.76
CA SER A 54 2.47 -14.19 -13.94
C SER A 54 2.50 -12.70 -14.25
N GLY A 55 1.35 -12.04 -14.41
CA GLY A 55 1.27 -10.66 -14.88
C GLY A 55 1.60 -10.48 -16.37
N ALA A 56 1.94 -11.54 -17.12
CA ALA A 56 2.31 -11.46 -18.53
C ALA A 56 1.15 -11.00 -19.44
N ARG A 57 -0.10 -11.20 -19.01
CA ARG A 57 -1.31 -10.76 -19.73
C ARG A 57 -2.10 -9.74 -18.92
N ARG A 58 -2.64 -8.71 -19.59
CA ARG A 58 -3.60 -7.77 -19.01
C ARG A 58 -4.95 -8.45 -18.82
N LEU A 59 -5.59 -8.20 -17.67
CA LEU A 59 -6.94 -8.66 -17.36
C LEU A 59 -7.92 -7.49 -17.34
N THR A 60 -9.16 -7.71 -17.77
CA THR A 60 -10.23 -6.71 -17.65
C THR A 60 -10.76 -6.69 -16.23
N VAL A 61 -11.39 -5.56 -15.83
CA VAL A 61 -12.01 -5.45 -14.50
C VAL A 61 -13.10 -6.51 -14.30
N SER A 62 -13.94 -6.77 -15.29
CA SER A 62 -14.95 -7.84 -15.21
C SER A 62 -14.31 -9.21 -14.97
N ARG A 63 -13.18 -9.49 -15.64
CA ARG A 63 -12.46 -10.75 -15.44
C ARG A 63 -11.83 -10.87 -14.06
N LEU A 64 -11.39 -9.75 -13.48
CA LEU A 64 -10.93 -9.71 -12.09
C LEU A 64 -12.06 -10.12 -11.14
N VAL A 65 -13.26 -9.55 -11.34
CA VAL A 65 -14.43 -9.82 -10.50
C VAL A 65 -14.78 -11.30 -10.52
N GLU A 66 -14.92 -11.90 -11.72
CA GLU A 66 -15.21 -13.33 -11.88
C GLU A 66 -14.17 -14.23 -11.17
N LEU A 67 -12.88 -13.92 -11.34
CA LEU A 67 -11.80 -14.66 -10.68
C LEU A 67 -11.86 -14.53 -9.16
N CYS A 68 -12.12 -13.33 -8.64
CA CYS A 68 -12.26 -13.08 -7.21
C CYS A 68 -13.45 -13.84 -6.62
N GLU A 69 -14.60 -13.85 -7.29
CA GLU A 69 -15.80 -14.57 -6.86
C GLU A 69 -15.56 -16.09 -6.82
N ALA A 70 -14.96 -16.66 -7.87
CA ALA A 70 -14.57 -18.07 -7.89
C ALA A 70 -13.53 -18.41 -6.80
N LEU A 71 -12.71 -17.41 -6.44
CA LEU A 71 -11.78 -17.45 -5.32
C LEU A 71 -12.40 -16.91 -4.03
N GLY A 72 -13.72 -16.89 -3.85
CA GLY A 72 -14.40 -16.53 -2.61
C GLY A 72 -13.90 -15.25 -1.92
N THR A 73 -13.57 -14.21 -2.69
CA THR A 73 -13.16 -12.88 -2.23
C THR A 73 -13.73 -11.83 -3.18
N THR A 74 -13.45 -10.56 -2.93
CA THR A 74 -13.91 -9.47 -3.78
C THR A 74 -12.75 -8.76 -4.48
N ALA A 75 -13.02 -8.16 -5.65
CA ALA A 75 -12.00 -7.43 -6.38
C ALA A 75 -11.40 -6.26 -5.57
N HIS A 76 -12.19 -5.58 -4.74
CA HIS A 76 -11.71 -4.45 -3.96
C HIS A 76 -10.75 -4.87 -2.84
N GLU A 77 -10.97 -6.01 -2.18
CA GLU A 77 -10.05 -6.56 -1.18
C GLU A 77 -8.70 -6.93 -1.81
N VAL A 78 -8.74 -7.55 -3.00
CA VAL A 78 -7.54 -7.92 -3.75
C VAL A 78 -6.76 -6.68 -4.18
N LEU A 79 -7.44 -5.68 -4.77
CA LEU A 79 -6.80 -4.43 -5.19
C LEU A 79 -6.21 -3.67 -4.00
N ALA A 80 -6.90 -3.65 -2.85
CA ALA A 80 -6.39 -3.04 -1.63
C ALA A 80 -5.12 -3.74 -1.11
N ALA A 81 -5.05 -5.08 -1.20
CA ALA A 81 -3.85 -5.83 -0.84
C ALA A 81 -2.70 -5.52 -1.81
N VAL A 82 -2.94 -5.61 -3.12
CA VAL A 82 -1.94 -5.31 -4.16
C VAL A 82 -1.41 -3.88 -4.02
N HIS A 83 -2.29 -2.91 -3.74
CA HIS A 83 -1.88 -1.53 -3.49
C HIS A 83 -0.96 -1.41 -2.26
N ARG A 84 -1.22 -2.16 -1.19
CA ARG A 84 -0.34 -2.19 -0.01
C ARG A 84 1.01 -2.85 -0.31
N ASP A 85 1.01 -3.92 -1.10
CA ASP A 85 2.21 -4.71 -1.42
C ASP A 85 3.14 -3.98 -2.39
N LEU A 86 2.58 -3.19 -3.31
CA LEU A 86 3.34 -2.37 -4.27
C LEU A 86 3.82 -1.04 -3.71
N ARG A 87 3.24 -0.58 -2.59
CA ARG A 87 3.82 0.57 -1.90
C ARG A 87 5.24 0.20 -1.50
N PRO A 88 6.26 1.03 -1.81
CA PRO A 88 7.65 0.76 -1.48
C PRO A 88 7.78 0.25 -0.04
N SER A 89 8.53 -0.85 0.11
CA SER A 89 8.90 -1.44 1.40
C SER A 89 10.02 -0.61 2.05
N GLY A 90 9.77 0.68 2.24
CA GLY A 90 10.62 1.52 3.06
C GLY A 90 10.17 1.55 4.52
N PRO A 91 10.91 2.27 5.37
CA PRO A 91 10.56 2.40 6.76
C PRO A 91 9.16 2.99 6.90
N ARG A 92 8.39 2.45 7.86
CA ARG A 92 7.10 2.99 8.28
C ARG A 92 7.07 3.08 9.79
N ILE A 93 6.42 4.12 10.30
CA ILE A 93 6.17 4.27 11.73
C ILE A 93 4.75 4.78 11.94
N ARG A 94 4.06 4.16 12.90
CA ARG A 94 2.81 4.70 13.42
C ARG A 94 3.12 5.53 14.65
N VAL A 95 2.60 6.75 14.66
CA VAL A 95 2.86 7.71 15.71
C VAL A 95 1.59 8.50 15.96
N ARG A 96 1.30 8.77 17.23
CA ARG A 96 0.20 9.68 17.58
C ARG A 96 0.58 11.10 17.22
N LEU A 97 -0.36 11.83 16.64
CA LEU A 97 -0.10 13.19 16.18
C LEU A 97 0.38 14.09 17.32
N LYS A 98 -0.14 13.90 18.55
CA LYS A 98 0.34 14.65 19.72
C LYS A 98 1.84 14.51 19.98
N VAL A 99 2.40 13.31 19.85
CA VAL A 99 3.85 13.06 20.06
C VAL A 99 4.68 13.96 19.16
N ILE A 100 4.27 14.08 17.88
CA ILE A 100 4.97 14.97 16.94
C ILE A 100 4.77 16.42 17.34
N THR A 101 3.55 16.85 17.69
CA THR A 101 3.29 18.27 18.06
C THR A 101 3.99 18.71 19.34
N GLN A 102 4.26 17.77 20.25
CA GLN A 102 4.87 18.02 21.56
C GLN A 102 6.36 17.69 21.62
N ALA A 103 6.94 17.24 20.50
CA ALA A 103 8.34 16.87 20.43
C ALA A 103 9.23 18.05 20.90
N ASN A 104 10.17 17.78 21.80
CA ASN A 104 11.07 18.83 22.32
C ASN A 104 12.43 18.77 21.62
N ASP A 105 12.42 18.62 20.30
CA ASP A 105 13.60 18.56 19.46
C ASP A 105 13.58 19.69 18.41
N PRO A 106 14.49 20.68 18.50
CA PRO A 106 14.58 21.76 17.51
C PRO A 106 14.75 21.29 16.07
N ALA A 107 15.37 20.13 15.84
CA ALA A 107 15.57 19.58 14.51
C ALA A 107 14.24 19.10 13.88
N LEU A 108 13.24 18.76 14.69
CA LEU A 108 11.92 18.30 14.24
C LEU A 108 10.91 19.44 14.03
N ARG A 109 11.29 20.71 14.17
CA ARG A 109 10.37 21.86 14.04
C ARG A 109 9.53 21.88 12.75
N PRO A 110 10.08 21.61 11.55
CA PRO A 110 9.26 21.57 10.34
C PRO A 110 8.18 20.50 10.40
N LEU A 111 8.51 19.34 10.97
CA LEU A 111 7.57 18.23 11.15
C LEU A 111 6.53 18.53 12.25
N GLN A 112 6.92 19.23 13.32
CA GLN A 112 6.01 19.76 14.35
C GLN A 112 4.99 20.73 13.75
N ALA A 113 5.45 21.72 12.97
CA ALA A 113 4.57 22.72 12.34
C ALA A 113 3.54 22.05 11.43
N TRP A 114 3.97 21.06 10.64
CA TRP A 114 3.06 20.23 9.85
C TRP A 114 2.05 19.48 10.72
N ALA A 115 2.50 18.84 11.81
CA ALA A 115 1.61 18.08 12.69
C ALA A 115 0.56 18.97 13.38
N ILE A 116 0.94 20.18 13.80
CA ILE A 116 0.04 21.19 14.36
C ILE A 116 -1.02 21.59 13.33
N ALA A 117 -0.60 21.91 12.10
CA ALA A 117 -1.51 22.26 11.02
C ALA A 117 -2.47 21.10 10.69
N ARG A 118 -1.97 19.86 10.70
CA ARG A 118 -2.79 18.67 10.46
C ARG A 118 -3.80 18.44 11.57
N ALA A 119 -3.41 18.59 12.84
CA ALA A 119 -4.28 18.42 13.99
C ALA A 119 -5.47 19.40 13.94
N ALA A 120 -5.23 20.65 13.52
CA ALA A 120 -6.27 21.66 13.38
C ALA A 120 -7.33 21.34 12.30
N THR A 121 -7.02 20.45 11.34
CA THR A 121 -7.96 20.04 10.28
C THR A 121 -8.82 18.82 10.65
N LEU A 122 -8.50 18.13 11.75
CA LEU A 122 -9.19 16.92 12.15
C LEU A 122 -10.35 17.24 13.10
N PRO A 123 -11.46 16.48 13.04
CA PRO A 123 -12.56 16.66 13.99
C PRO A 123 -12.09 16.41 15.43
N PRO A 124 -12.65 17.13 16.42
CA PRO A 124 -12.32 16.89 17.82
C PRO A 124 -12.65 15.46 18.23
N GLY A 125 -11.71 14.78 18.88
CA GLY A 125 -11.82 13.35 19.15
C GLY A 125 -10.56 12.76 19.78
N PRO A 126 -10.46 11.42 19.84
CA PRO A 126 -9.27 10.75 20.35
C PRO A 126 -8.04 11.13 19.52
N ASP A 127 -6.88 11.13 20.18
CA ASP A 127 -5.59 11.49 19.58
C ASP A 127 -5.29 10.58 18.37
N PRO A 128 -5.25 11.12 17.13
CA PRO A 128 -5.19 10.31 15.93
C PRO A 128 -3.81 9.68 15.76
N GLU A 129 -3.79 8.37 15.52
CA GLU A 129 -2.60 7.65 15.10
C GLU A 129 -2.45 7.77 13.58
N ILE A 130 -1.30 8.25 13.13
CA ILE A 130 -0.99 8.42 11.71
C ILE A 130 0.13 7.46 11.31
N GLU A 131 0.06 6.95 10.08
CA GLU A 131 1.14 6.17 9.48
C GLU A 131 2.02 7.11 8.65
N LEU A 132 3.29 7.23 9.04
CA LEU A 132 4.31 7.88 8.23
C LEU A 132 4.99 6.80 7.39
N ASP A 133 4.70 6.79 6.08
CA ASP A 133 5.37 5.90 5.13
C ASP A 133 6.70 6.50 4.62
N GLU A 134 7.44 5.72 3.84
CA GLU A 134 8.76 6.13 3.34
C GLU A 134 8.72 7.47 2.59
N ALA A 135 7.68 7.71 1.78
CA ALA A 135 7.57 8.93 1.00
C ALA A 135 7.41 10.15 1.93
N VAL A 136 6.54 10.03 2.94
CA VAL A 136 6.35 11.07 3.96
C VAL A 136 7.62 11.26 4.79
N LEU A 137 8.30 10.18 5.18
CA LEU A 137 9.54 10.26 5.95
C LEU A 137 10.67 10.93 5.15
N ARG A 138 10.77 10.67 3.84
CA ARG A 138 11.73 11.36 2.95
C ARG A 138 11.44 12.86 2.88
N GLN A 139 10.18 13.25 2.74
CA GLN A 139 9.79 14.66 2.74
C GLN A 139 10.08 15.33 4.09
N ALA A 140 9.76 14.66 5.20
CA ALA A 140 10.08 15.15 6.53
C ALA A 140 11.59 15.33 6.72
N ALA A 141 12.39 14.36 6.28
CA ALA A 141 13.84 14.42 6.30
C ALA A 141 14.38 15.60 5.49
N THR A 142 13.88 15.82 4.27
CA THR A 142 14.23 16.98 3.45
C THR A 142 13.89 18.31 4.14
N LEU A 143 12.68 18.43 4.72
CA LEU A 143 12.26 19.65 5.41
C LEU A 143 13.08 19.93 6.66
N CYS A 144 13.50 18.88 7.38
CA CYS A 144 14.30 19.00 8.58
C CYS A 144 15.81 19.08 8.31
N GLY A 145 16.25 18.95 7.04
CA GLY A 145 17.67 18.94 6.67
C GLY A 145 18.42 17.70 7.17
N MET A 146 17.73 16.56 7.28
CA MET A 146 18.24 15.31 7.85
C MET A 146 18.05 14.14 6.88
N THR A 147 18.60 12.97 7.23
CA THR A 147 18.29 11.68 6.61
C THR A 147 17.04 11.05 7.21
N VAL A 148 16.43 10.09 6.49
CA VAL A 148 15.28 9.32 6.99
C VAL A 148 15.61 8.57 8.28
N ALA A 149 16.82 8.03 8.40
CA ALA A 149 17.27 7.31 9.59
C ALA A 149 17.33 8.22 10.82
N GLU A 150 17.84 9.45 10.68
CA GLU A 150 17.91 10.43 11.77
C GLU A 150 16.52 10.90 12.21
N VAL A 151 15.61 11.14 11.27
CA VAL A 151 14.21 11.48 11.61
C VAL A 151 13.56 10.35 12.38
N LEU A 152 13.72 9.09 11.95
CA LEU A 152 13.16 7.94 12.63
C LEU A 152 13.74 7.74 14.02
N HIS A 153 15.06 7.92 14.18
CA HIS A 153 15.73 7.81 15.47
C HIS A 153 15.18 8.85 16.45
N ARG A 154 15.16 10.13 16.06
CA ARG A 154 14.64 11.23 16.89
C ARG A 154 13.16 11.06 17.21
N LEU A 155 12.34 10.63 16.25
CA LEU A 155 10.91 10.35 16.50
C LEU A 155 10.71 9.21 17.51
N ARG A 156 11.58 8.19 17.51
CA ARG A 156 11.53 7.11 18.51
C ARG A 156 11.92 7.60 19.90
N GLU A 157 12.90 8.51 20.01
CA GLU A 157 13.25 9.13 21.30
C GLU A 157 12.10 9.96 21.90
N GLN A 158 11.13 10.42 21.08
CA GLN A 158 9.93 11.10 21.58
C GLN A 158 8.81 10.13 22.03
N LEU A 159 8.96 8.82 21.75
CA LEU A 159 7.99 7.78 22.11
C LEU A 159 8.33 7.10 23.45
N GLU A 160 9.54 7.30 23.96
CA GLU A 160 10.03 6.82 25.27
C GLU A 160 9.69 7.83 26.38
#